data_AF-A0A926R1K3-F1
#
_entry.id   AF-A0A926R1K3-F1
#
_cell.length_a   1.000
_cell.length_b   1.000
_cell.length_c   1.000
_cell.angle_alpha   90.00
_cell.angle_beta   90.00
_cell.angle_gamma   90.00
#
_symmetry.space_group_name_H-M   'P 1'
#
loop_
_entity.id
_entity.type
_entity.pdbx_description
1 polymer ?
#
loop_
_entity_poly.entity_id
_entity_poly.type
_entity_poly.pdbx_seq_one_letter_code
_entity_poly.pdbx_strand_id
1 'polypeptide(L)'
;ATTGELTDPGYWVRQVRGTVRFHDGIRTLTQAGVRTFAEIGPRGVLTAMVTDCLTDESSDTSVCVALTRTGREETTALTEALARLWTTGTPVDWHTIVPAADP
;
A
#
# COMPACT_ATOMS: atom_id res chain seq x y z
N ALA A 1 -6.03 16.77 3.60
CA ALA A 1 -6.90 17.16 4.71
C ALA A 1 -6.04 17.50 5.91
N THR A 2 -6.39 18.53 6.66
CA THR A 2 -5.79 18.88 7.95
C THR A 2 -6.40 18.04 9.06
N THR A 3 -5.77 17.99 10.24
CA THR A 3 -6.31 17.27 11.40
C THR A 3 -7.73 17.73 11.77
N GLY A 4 -8.01 19.04 11.70
CA GLY A 4 -9.34 19.58 11.99
C GLY A 4 -10.40 19.13 10.98
N GLU A 5 -10.04 19.02 9.69
CA GLU A 5 -10.94 18.50 8.66
C GLU A 5 -11.24 17.01 8.85
N LEU A 6 -10.28 16.20 9.29
CA LEU A 6 -10.49 14.76 9.52
C LEU A 6 -11.46 14.49 10.67
N THR A 7 -11.55 15.40 11.64
CA THR A 7 -12.51 15.33 12.75
C THR A 7 -13.87 15.96 12.43
N ASP A 8 -14.04 16.60 11.28
CA ASP A 8 -15.31 17.17 10.83
C ASP A 8 -16.17 16.09 10.13
N PRO A 9 -17.38 15.77 10.62
CA PRO A 9 -18.29 14.87 9.92
C PRO A 9 -18.62 15.35 8.50
N GLY A 10 -18.67 16.67 8.29
CA GLY A 10 -18.93 17.27 6.98
C GLY A 10 -17.88 16.88 5.93
N TYR A 11 -16.62 16.68 6.33
CA TYR A 11 -15.57 16.19 5.45
C TYR A 11 -15.89 14.80 4.91
N TRP A 12 -16.30 13.86 5.78
CA TRP A 12 -16.62 12.49 5.38
C TRP A 12 -17.86 12.42 4.49
N VAL A 13 -18.87 13.28 4.75
CA VAL A 13 -20.03 13.42 3.86
C VAL A 13 -19.61 13.91 2.46
N ARG A 14 -18.69 14.88 2.37
CA ARG A 14 -18.15 15.32 1.08
C ARG A 14 -17.32 14.22 0.42
N GLN A 15 -16.50 13.51 1.19
CA GLN A 15 -15.61 12.46 0.70
C GLN A 15 -16.37 11.27 0.10
N VAL A 16 -17.46 10.83 0.74
CA VAL A 16 -18.27 9.72 0.22
C VAL A 16 -19.12 10.12 -1.00
N ARG A 17 -19.44 11.40 -1.16
CA ARG A 17 -20.24 11.92 -2.30
C ARG A 17 -19.40 12.40 -3.48
N GLY A 18 -18.14 12.74 -3.24
CA GLY A 18 -17.22 13.27 -4.25
C GLY A 18 -16.52 12.18 -5.05
N THR A 19 -15.99 12.56 -6.22
CA THR A 19 -15.16 11.66 -7.03
C THR A 19 -13.84 11.34 -6.33
N VAL A 20 -13.51 10.05 -6.22
CA VAL A 20 -12.21 9.59 -5.74
C VAL A 20 -11.16 9.82 -6.82
N ARG A 21 -10.28 10.80 -6.64
CA ARG A 21 -9.19 11.14 -7.58
C ARG A 21 -7.95 10.24 -7.37
N PHE A 22 -8.12 8.92 -7.47
CA PHE A 22 -7.07 7.94 -7.14
C PHE A 22 -5.81 8.11 -8.00
N HIS A 23 -5.97 8.17 -9.33
CA HIS A 23 -4.86 8.34 -10.28
C HIS A 23 -4.04 9.61 -9.99
N ASP A 24 -4.72 10.73 -9.71
CA ASP A 24 -4.05 11.99 -9.38
C ASP A 24 -3.25 11.87 -8.07
N GLY A 25 -3.76 11.10 -7.11
CA GLY A 25 -3.05 10.76 -5.88
C GLY A 25 -1.77 9.96 -6.14
N ILE A 26 -1.84 8.90 -6.95
CA ILE A 26 -0.67 8.10 -7.31
C ILE A 26 0.37 8.93 -8.07
N ARG A 27 -0.06 9.74 -9.04
CA ARG A 27 0.84 10.68 -9.74
C ARG A 27 1.52 11.66 -8.80
N THR A 28 0.80 12.18 -7.82
CA THR A 28 1.38 13.12 -6.84
C THR A 28 2.45 12.41 -6.01
N LEU A 29 2.20 11.16 -5.58
CA LEU A 29 3.16 10.36 -4.82
C LEU A 29 4.41 10.02 -5.63
N THR A 30 4.25 9.60 -6.89
CA THR A 30 5.40 9.29 -7.76
C THR A 30 6.26 10.52 -8.06
N GLN A 31 5.63 11.68 -8.28
CA GLN A 31 6.33 12.96 -8.43
C GLN A 31 7.09 13.37 -7.15
N ALA A 32 6.61 12.97 -5.98
CA ALA A 32 7.31 13.15 -4.71
C ALA A 32 8.40 12.10 -4.46
N GLY A 33 8.66 11.20 -5.42
CA GLY A 33 9.71 10.17 -5.32
C GLY A 33 9.28 8.88 -4.64
N VAL A 34 7.98 8.70 -4.33
CA VAL A 34 7.48 7.43 -3.77
C VAL A 34 7.53 6.34 -4.83
N ARG A 35 8.19 5.22 -4.50
CA ARG A 35 8.33 4.06 -5.40
C ARG A 35 7.74 2.77 -4.81
N THR A 36 7.53 2.70 -3.50
CA THR A 36 6.96 1.52 -2.84
C THR A 36 5.53 1.79 -2.39
N PHE A 37 4.60 0.93 -2.80
CA PHE A 37 3.19 1.00 -2.49
C PHE A 37 2.74 -0.31 -1.84
N ALA A 38 2.15 -0.23 -0.64
CA ALA A 38 1.59 -1.37 0.08
C ALA A 38 0.07 -1.20 0.23
N GLU A 39 -0.71 -2.15 -0.28
CA GLU A 39 -2.16 -2.19 -0.10
C GLU A 39 -2.54 -2.99 1.14
N ILE A 40 -3.31 -2.36 2.01
CA ILE A 40 -3.97 -3.01 3.15
C ILE A 40 -5.41 -3.33 2.72
N GLY A 41 -5.70 -4.61 2.49
CA GLY A 41 -7.03 -5.06 2.12
C GLY A 41 -7.05 -6.39 1.37
N PRO A 42 -8.18 -7.13 1.39
CA PRO A 42 -8.23 -8.56 1.11
C PRO A 42 -8.02 -8.99 -0.35
N ARG A 43 -8.02 -8.06 -1.31
CA ARG A 43 -8.17 -8.39 -2.74
C ARG A 43 -7.04 -7.93 -3.66
N GLY A 44 -6.17 -7.01 -3.24
CA GLY A 44 -5.10 -6.52 -4.11
C GLY A 44 -5.59 -5.63 -5.27
N VAL A 45 -6.80 -5.06 -5.15
CA VAL A 45 -7.42 -4.28 -6.25
C VAL A 45 -6.67 -2.98 -6.45
N LEU A 46 -6.33 -2.30 -5.36
CA LEU A 46 -5.62 -1.03 -5.45
C LEU A 46 -4.20 -1.23 -5.99
N THR A 47 -3.55 -2.36 -5.71
CA THR A 47 -2.23 -2.74 -6.20
C THR A 47 -2.21 -2.81 -7.73
N ALA A 48 -3.25 -3.41 -8.33
CA ALA A 48 -3.42 -3.42 -9.77
C ALA A 48 -3.67 -1.99 -10.31
N MET A 49 -4.57 -1.24 -9.67
CA MET A 49 -4.85 0.16 -10.07
C MET A 49 -3.63 1.07 -9.96
N VAL A 50 -2.74 0.89 -8.96
CA VAL A 50 -1.49 1.63 -8.85
C VAL A 50 -0.62 1.33 -10.06
N THR A 51 -0.45 0.05 -10.40
CA THR A 51 0.33 -0.37 -11.58
C THR A 51 -0.17 0.31 -12.86
N ASP A 52 -1.50 0.41 -13.05
CA ASP A 52 -2.12 1.08 -14.19
C ASP A 52 -1.89 2.60 -14.21
N CYS A 53 -1.58 3.22 -13.07
CA CYS A 53 -1.28 4.66 -12.97
C CYS A 53 0.20 4.99 -13.22
N LEU A 54 1.08 3.99 -13.27
CA LEU A 54 2.51 4.19 -13.47
C LEU A 54 2.84 4.31 -14.96
N THR A 55 3.69 5.28 -15.31
CA THR A 55 4.36 5.34 -16.63
C THR A 55 5.50 4.33 -16.71
N ASP A 56 5.96 3.96 -17.92
CA ASP A 56 7.03 2.96 -18.12
C ASP A 56 8.25 3.16 -17.21
N GLU A 57 8.84 4.36 -17.20
CA GLU A 57 9.98 4.69 -16.33
C GLU A 57 9.63 4.51 -14.83
N SER A 58 8.42 4.94 -14.44
CA SER A 58 7.98 4.82 -13.06
C SER A 58 7.57 3.38 -12.70
N SER A 59 7.23 2.54 -13.66
CA SER A 59 6.85 1.15 -13.47
C SER A 59 8.07 0.30 -13.14
N ASP A 60 9.15 0.45 -13.91
CA ASP A 60 10.36 -0.38 -13.80
C ASP A 60 11.06 -0.29 -12.45
N THR A 61 10.94 0.85 -11.76
CA THR A 61 11.56 1.05 -10.44
C THR A 61 10.56 1.13 -9.29
N SER A 62 9.27 0.85 -9.53
CA SER A 62 8.23 0.80 -8.49
C SER A 62 8.01 -0.62 -7.96
N VAL A 63 7.59 -0.71 -6.71
CA VAL A 63 7.22 -1.94 -6.04
C VAL A 63 5.79 -1.80 -5.52
N CYS A 64 4.88 -2.62 -6.03
CA CYS A 64 3.48 -2.66 -5.60
C CYS A 64 3.18 -4.01 -4.93
N VAL A 65 2.75 -3.98 -3.67
CA VAL A 65 2.50 -5.18 -2.86
C VAL A 65 1.12 -5.13 -2.21
N ALA A 66 0.33 -6.19 -2.37
CA ALA A 66 -0.87 -6.42 -1.58
C ALA A 66 -0.50 -7.22 -0.33
N LEU A 67 -0.85 -6.74 0.87
CA LEU A 67 -0.52 -7.42 2.13
C LEU A 67 -1.39 -8.64 2.39
N THR A 68 -2.57 -8.70 1.78
CA THR A 68 -3.49 -9.84 1.89
C THR A 68 -4.06 -10.17 0.51
N ARG A 69 -4.40 -11.45 0.27
CA ARG A 69 -4.90 -11.90 -1.03
C ARG A 69 -5.99 -12.95 -0.86
N THR A 70 -7.07 -12.78 -1.62
CA THR A 70 -8.20 -13.73 -1.61
C THR A 70 -7.72 -15.12 -1.99
N GLY A 71 -8.13 -16.13 -1.22
CA GLY A 71 -7.75 -17.53 -1.45
C GLY A 71 -6.36 -17.91 -0.93
N ARG A 72 -5.70 -17.02 -0.18
CA ARG A 72 -4.47 -17.33 0.59
C ARG A 72 -4.77 -17.20 2.08
N GLU A 73 -4.12 -18.03 2.88
CA GLU A 73 -4.13 -17.89 4.34
C GLU A 73 -3.45 -16.56 4.72
N GLU A 74 -4.04 -15.84 5.68
CA GLU A 74 -3.70 -14.43 5.95
C GLU A 74 -2.26 -14.25 6.43
N THR A 75 -1.78 -15.11 7.34
CA THR A 75 -0.42 -15.07 7.89
C THR A 75 0.60 -15.32 6.80
N THR A 76 0.35 -16.31 5.94
CA THR A 76 1.19 -16.65 4.79
C THR A 76 1.24 -15.49 3.81
N ALA A 77 0.08 -14.92 3.43
CA ALA A 77 0.01 -13.79 2.51
C ALA A 77 0.76 -12.56 3.04
N LEU A 78 0.58 -12.25 4.33
CA LEU A 78 1.27 -11.15 4.98
C LEU A 78 2.78 -11.38 5.05
N THR A 79 3.21 -12.59 5.43
CA THR A 79 4.64 -12.92 5.53
C THR A 79 5.33 -12.87 4.16
N GLU A 80 4.68 -13.40 3.11
CA GLU A 80 5.15 -13.29 1.73
C GLU A 80 5.25 -11.81 1.28
N ALA A 81 4.26 -10.99 1.61
CA ALA A 81 4.24 -9.57 1.28
C ALA A 81 5.37 -8.79 1.98
N LEU A 82 5.60 -9.05 3.27
CA LEU A 82 6.69 -8.47 4.04
C LEU A 82 8.06 -8.91 3.52
N ALA A 83 8.21 -10.19 3.15
CA ALA A 83 9.42 -10.69 2.52
C ALA A 83 9.69 -10.00 1.18
N ARG A 84 8.64 -9.73 0.39
CA ARG A 84 8.76 -8.97 -0.85
C ARG A 84 9.17 -7.53 -0.60
N LEU A 85 8.61 -6.86 0.41
CA LEU A 85 9.03 -5.51 0.80
C LEU A 85 10.50 -5.48 1.24
N TRP A 86 10.92 -6.44 2.08
CA TRP A 86 12.32 -6.60 2.53
C TRP A 86 13.30 -6.76 1.37
N THR A 87 13.05 -7.74 0.50
CA THR A 87 13.92 -8.07 -0.64
C THR A 87 13.98 -6.98 -1.69
N THR A 88 13.03 -6.03 -1.67
CA THR A 88 12.99 -4.87 -2.57
C THR A 88 13.46 -3.57 -1.90
N GLY A 89 14.06 -3.68 -0.71
CA GLY A 89 14.77 -2.58 -0.05
C GLY A 89 13.97 -1.81 1.01
N THR A 90 12.74 -2.24 1.31
CA THR A 90 11.98 -1.67 2.44
C THR A 90 12.40 -2.39 3.73
N PRO A 91 12.94 -1.70 4.74
CA PRO A 91 13.33 -2.34 5.99
C PRO A 91 12.10 -2.90 6.71
N VAL A 92 12.22 -4.13 7.20
CA VAL A 92 11.20 -4.86 7.98
C VAL A 92 11.89 -5.34 9.25
N ASP A 93 11.31 -5.02 10.40
CA ASP A 93 11.79 -5.52 11.68
C ASP A 93 11.22 -6.92 11.95
N TRP A 94 11.95 -7.94 11.49
CA TRP A 94 11.55 -9.33 11.62
C TRP A 94 11.45 -9.81 13.07
N HIS A 95 12.13 -9.18 14.02
CA HIS A 95 12.06 -9.56 15.44
C HIS A 95 10.67 -9.30 16.05
N THR A 96 9.87 -8.41 15.45
CA THR A 96 8.49 -8.15 15.90
C THR A 96 7.49 -9.20 15.43
N ILE A 97 7.86 -10.01 14.43
CA ILE A 97 6.96 -10.95 13.74
C ILE A 97 7.37 -12.39 14.02
N VAL A 98 8.66 -12.67 14.03
CA VAL A 98 9.22 -13.99 14.31
C VAL A 98 9.84 -13.94 15.70
N PRO A 99 9.23 -14.58 16.71
CA PRO A 99 9.86 -14.68 18.01
C PRO A 99 11.21 -15.39 17.87
N ALA A 100 12.19 -15.00 18.70
CA ALA A 100 13.47 -15.67 18.73
C ALA A 100 13.26 -17.17 18.94
N ALA A 101 13.98 -18.00 18.18
CA ALA A 101 13.99 -19.42 18.42
C ALA A 101 14.46 -19.66 19.87
N ASP A 102 13.69 -20.46 20.62
CA ASP A 102 14.18 -21.02 21.88
C ASP A 102 15.39 -21.90 21.52
N PRO A 103 16.53 -21.78 22.24
CA PRO A 103 17.79 -22.42 21.88
C PRO A 103 17.74 -23.95 21.86
#